data_AF-A0A1B6Z744-F1
#
_entry.id   AF-A0A1B6Z744-F1
#
_cell.length_a   1.000
_cell.length_b   1.000
_cell.length_c   1.000
_cell.angle_alpha   90.00
_cell.angle_beta   90.00
_cell.angle_gamma   90.00
#
_symmetry.space_group_name_H-M   'P 1'
#
loop_
_entity.id
_entity.type
_entity.pdbx_description
1 polymer ?
#
loop_
_entity_poly.entity_id
_entity_poly.type
_entity_poly.pdbx_seq_one_letter_code
_entity_poly.pdbx_strand_id
1 'polypeptide(L)'
;MHWRAISLAVFLIFSPVSALQAHEAHRNNEPDPVAQSNEHNAADESMASMQSGDMTDPHAEHAHKAATDKSFDLIDFLGRLHPMAVHFPIALFLVAALAELIMIINPTAGVGSSVRFLVWIGAAGGIVAAILGWLAGGIRMSDRSEILGLHRWTGTGIAITGILLALLSNAPANSGKRTVFRVGLAAVALAILFQGYWGAEMSLGPNHMGM
;
A
#
# COMPACT_ATOMS: atom_id res chain seq x y z
N MET A 1 35.19 -8.76 3.58
CA MET A 1 34.63 -8.51 2.22
C MET A 1 33.09 -8.53 2.24
N HIS A 2 32.43 -7.82 3.19
CA HIS A 2 30.98 -7.99 3.44
C HIS A 2 30.16 -6.70 3.52
N TRP A 3 30.78 -5.52 3.46
CA TRP A 3 30.08 -4.24 3.59
C TRP A 3 29.27 -3.83 2.35
N ARG A 4 29.70 -4.26 1.15
CA ARG A 4 29.01 -3.89 -0.11
C ARG A 4 27.62 -4.52 -0.26
N ALA A 5 27.35 -5.65 0.40
CA ALA A 5 26.06 -6.32 0.34
C ALA A 5 25.02 -5.74 1.32
N ILE A 6 25.49 -5.14 2.44
CA ILE A 6 24.64 -4.47 3.43
C ILE A 6 23.96 -3.26 2.79
N SER A 7 24.69 -2.52 1.95
CA SER A 7 24.16 -1.36 1.24
C SER A 7 23.04 -1.73 0.27
N LEU A 8 23.09 -2.86 -0.42
CA LEU A 8 22.11 -3.24 -1.46
C LEU A 8 20.72 -3.60 -0.92
N ALA A 9 20.64 -4.29 0.23
CA ALA A 9 19.35 -4.66 0.82
C ALA A 9 18.64 -3.48 1.50
N VAL A 10 19.41 -2.55 2.08
CA VAL A 10 18.88 -1.31 2.67
C VAL A 10 18.60 -0.25 1.59
N PHE A 11 19.40 -0.19 0.51
CA PHE A 11 19.14 0.70 -0.63
C PHE A 11 17.80 0.44 -1.31
N LEU A 12 17.31 -0.80 -1.32
CA LEU A 12 16.04 -1.13 -1.98
C LEU A 12 14.80 -0.67 -1.17
N ILE A 13 14.92 -0.49 0.14
CA ILE A 13 13.83 0.04 0.99
C ILE A 13 13.77 1.57 0.88
N PHE A 14 14.92 2.23 0.69
CA PHE A 14 15.08 3.68 0.82
C PHE A 14 15.57 4.41 -0.44
N SER A 15 15.56 3.78 -1.62
CA SER A 15 15.81 4.51 -2.87
C SER A 15 14.49 4.97 -3.45
N PRO A 16 13.98 6.16 -3.11
CA PRO A 16 13.07 6.83 -4.02
C PRO A 16 13.89 7.07 -5.29
N VAL A 17 13.46 6.47 -6.39
CA VAL A 17 13.93 6.84 -7.73
C VAL A 17 13.65 8.34 -8.02
N SER A 18 12.99 9.05 -7.11
CA SER A 18 12.61 10.45 -7.16
C SER A 18 13.67 11.45 -6.66
N ALA A 19 14.82 11.02 -6.12
CA ALA A 19 15.85 11.95 -5.63
C ALA A 19 16.52 12.81 -6.73
N LEU A 20 16.17 12.62 -8.02
CA LEU A 20 16.69 13.42 -9.12
C LEU A 20 15.85 14.67 -9.45
N GLN A 21 14.71 14.91 -8.78
CA GLN A 21 13.79 16.00 -9.16
C GLN A 21 13.27 16.86 -7.98
N ALA A 22 14.06 16.94 -6.91
CA ALA A 22 13.69 17.59 -5.64
C ALA A 22 14.01 19.11 -5.59
N HIS A 23 13.59 19.91 -6.58
CA HIS A 23 13.70 21.38 -6.43
C HIS A 23 12.44 22.21 -6.70
N GLU A 24 11.27 21.62 -6.99
CA GLU A 24 10.05 22.42 -7.24
C GLU A 24 8.76 21.96 -6.53
N ALA A 25 8.76 20.85 -5.77
CA ALA A 25 7.51 20.26 -5.27
C ALA A 25 6.98 20.80 -3.93
N HIS A 26 7.51 21.91 -3.41
CA HIS A 26 6.87 22.58 -2.27
C HIS A 26 5.73 23.48 -2.76
N ARG A 27 4.52 22.92 -2.91
CA ARG A 27 3.28 23.66 -2.57
C ARG A 27 1.95 22.93 -2.75
N ASN A 28 1.86 21.85 -3.52
CA ASN A 28 0.55 21.34 -3.93
C ASN A 28 0.43 19.84 -3.64
N ASN A 29 0.12 19.49 -2.40
CA ASN A 29 -0.36 18.15 -2.03
C ASN A 29 -1.85 18.03 -2.40
N GLU A 30 -2.19 18.33 -3.65
CA GLU A 30 -3.54 18.08 -4.16
C GLU A 30 -3.70 16.56 -4.31
N PRO A 31 -4.72 15.95 -3.68
CA PRO A 31 -4.99 14.54 -3.88
C PRO A 31 -5.20 14.29 -5.37
N ASP A 32 -4.48 13.30 -5.92
CA ASP A 32 -4.83 12.77 -7.23
C ASP A 32 -6.31 12.37 -7.20
N PRO A 33 -7.06 12.50 -8.31
CA PRO A 33 -8.42 12.02 -8.36
C PRO A 33 -8.39 10.52 -8.09
N VAL A 34 -8.58 10.16 -6.81
CA VAL A 34 -8.97 8.84 -6.37
C VAL A 34 -10.19 8.51 -7.22
N ALA A 35 -10.22 7.31 -7.82
CA ALA A 35 -11.38 6.85 -8.55
C ALA A 35 -12.60 7.12 -7.67
N GLN A 36 -13.40 8.14 -8.04
CA GLN A 36 -14.53 8.57 -7.25
C GLN A 36 -15.48 7.39 -7.20
N SER A 37 -15.52 6.72 -6.05
CA SER A 37 -16.62 5.83 -5.75
C SER A 37 -17.87 6.71 -5.73
N ASN A 38 -18.69 6.57 -6.77
CA ASN A 38 -20.03 7.13 -6.77
C ASN A 38 -20.77 6.62 -5.53
N GLU A 39 -20.83 7.43 -4.48
CA GLU A 39 -21.72 7.23 -3.35
C GLU A 39 -23.16 7.31 -3.90
N HIS A 40 -23.82 6.16 -4.00
CA HIS A 40 -25.27 6.11 -4.19
C HIS A 40 -25.92 6.53 -2.88
N ASN A 41 -26.23 7.82 -2.75
CA ASN A 41 -27.11 8.32 -1.70
C ASN A 41 -28.53 7.76 -1.94
N ALA A 42 -28.94 6.84 -1.08
CA ALA A 42 -30.33 6.43 -0.91
C ALA A 42 -30.85 7.00 0.41
N ALA A 43 -31.49 8.16 0.35
CA ALA A 43 -32.49 8.63 1.31
C ALA A 43 -33.00 10.01 0.83
N ASP A 44 -34.19 10.08 0.25
CA ASP A 44 -35.42 10.47 0.95
C ASP A 44 -36.48 10.90 -0.08
N GLU A 45 -37.59 10.17 -0.13
CA GLU A 45 -38.80 10.54 -0.85
C GLU A 45 -39.72 11.33 0.09
N SER A 46 -40.18 12.53 -0.31
CA SER A 46 -41.54 13.03 0.02
C SER A 46 -41.86 14.41 -0.61
N MET A 47 -42.72 14.36 -1.64
CA MET A 47 -43.92 15.20 -1.92
C MET A 47 -43.88 16.75 -1.84
N ALA A 48 -44.22 17.42 -2.97
CA ALA A 48 -45.39 18.34 -3.08
C ALA A 48 -45.55 19.05 -4.45
N SER A 49 -46.67 18.75 -5.13
CA SER A 49 -47.61 19.54 -5.96
C SER A 49 -47.21 20.64 -6.99
N MET A 50 -47.81 20.49 -8.19
CA MET A 50 -48.53 21.48 -9.05
C MET A 50 -47.79 22.68 -9.67
N GLN A 51 -47.73 22.76 -11.01
CA GLN A 51 -48.66 23.51 -11.89
C GLN A 51 -48.07 23.79 -13.31
N SER A 52 -49.00 23.89 -14.27
CA SER A 52 -48.97 24.06 -15.73
C SER A 52 -48.13 25.18 -16.39
N GLY A 53 -47.76 24.96 -17.66
CA GLY A 53 -47.46 25.98 -18.68
C GLY A 53 -46.54 25.39 -19.76
N ASP A 54 -47.05 25.01 -20.94
CA ASP A 54 -47.15 25.82 -22.17
C ASP A 54 -45.88 25.70 -23.07
N MET A 55 -46.12 25.87 -24.37
CA MET A 55 -45.43 25.32 -25.53
C MET A 55 -44.00 25.80 -25.86
N THR A 56 -43.38 24.99 -26.72
CA THR A 56 -42.30 25.23 -27.71
C THR A 56 -40.84 25.15 -27.25
N ASP A 57 -40.16 24.07 -27.67
CA ASP A 57 -38.80 24.17 -28.23
C ASP A 57 -38.50 22.98 -29.19
N PRO A 58 -38.20 23.22 -30.49
CA PRO A 58 -37.79 22.18 -31.44
C PRO A 58 -36.30 21.83 -31.28
N HIS A 59 -35.94 21.24 -30.14
CA HIS A 59 -34.62 20.63 -29.94
C HIS A 59 -34.79 19.20 -29.39
N ALA A 60 -35.27 18.32 -30.27
CA ALA A 60 -35.16 16.88 -30.10
C ALA A 60 -33.73 16.41 -30.45
N GLU A 61 -32.74 16.87 -29.69
CA GLU A 61 -31.41 16.26 -29.64
C GLU A 61 -31.03 16.08 -28.17
N HIS A 62 -30.41 14.94 -27.87
CA HIS A 62 -29.90 14.52 -26.55
C HIS A 62 -30.89 13.81 -25.61
N ALA A 63 -31.35 12.63 -26.02
CA ALA A 63 -31.77 11.61 -25.05
C ALA A 63 -31.45 10.18 -25.49
N HIS A 64 -30.27 9.95 -26.08
CA HIS A 64 -29.60 8.67 -25.86
C HIS A 64 -28.81 8.76 -24.55
N LYS A 65 -29.52 8.73 -23.41
CA LYS A 65 -28.96 8.05 -22.23
C LYS A 65 -28.86 6.59 -22.66
N ALA A 66 -27.77 6.27 -23.35
CA ALA A 66 -27.29 4.90 -23.41
C ALA A 66 -27.27 4.45 -21.95
N ALA A 67 -28.18 3.54 -21.61
CA ALA A 67 -28.06 2.76 -20.42
C ALA A 67 -26.72 2.05 -20.57
N THR A 68 -25.66 2.68 -20.06
CA THR A 68 -24.37 2.03 -19.88
C THR A 68 -24.70 0.86 -18.97
N ASP A 69 -24.74 -0.33 -19.54
CA ASP A 69 -24.74 -1.57 -18.76
C ASP A 69 -23.74 -1.35 -17.63
N LYS A 70 -24.21 -1.46 -16.38
CA LYS A 70 -23.33 -1.46 -15.20
C LYS A 70 -22.50 -2.73 -15.27
N SER A 71 -21.56 -2.81 -16.20
CA SER A 71 -20.56 -3.85 -16.27
C SER A 71 -19.73 -3.73 -15.02
N PHE A 72 -19.68 -4.82 -14.25
CA PHE A 72 -18.82 -4.91 -13.08
C PHE A 72 -17.37 -4.57 -13.44
N ASP A 73 -16.83 -3.52 -12.82
CA ASP A 73 -15.43 -3.16 -12.97
C ASP A 73 -14.59 -3.99 -11.99
N LEU A 74 -14.02 -5.08 -12.52
CA LEU A 74 -13.17 -6.00 -11.75
C LEU A 74 -11.92 -5.30 -11.19
N ILE A 75 -11.38 -4.29 -11.89
CA ILE A 75 -10.16 -3.59 -11.44
C ILE A 75 -10.48 -2.74 -10.22
N ASP A 76 -11.57 -1.96 -10.26
CA ASP A 76 -12.03 -1.17 -9.10
C ASP A 76 -12.35 -2.08 -7.92
N PHE A 77 -13.07 -3.18 -8.15
CA PHE A 77 -13.40 -4.14 -7.10
C PHE A 77 -12.15 -4.72 -6.42
N LEU A 78 -11.16 -5.17 -7.20
CA LEU A 78 -9.92 -5.71 -6.65
C LEU A 78 -9.11 -4.62 -5.92
N GLY A 79 -9.04 -3.41 -6.46
CA GLY A 79 -8.39 -2.27 -5.80
C GLY A 79 -8.96 -1.99 -4.41
N ARG A 80 -10.28 -2.03 -4.25
CA ARG A 80 -10.96 -1.84 -2.95
C ARG A 80 -10.61 -2.89 -1.89
N LEU A 81 -10.08 -4.05 -2.29
CA LEU A 81 -9.62 -5.08 -1.35
C LEU A 81 -8.24 -4.79 -0.75
N HIS A 82 -7.49 -3.81 -1.29
CA HIS A 82 -6.14 -3.49 -0.81
C HIS A 82 -6.08 -3.19 0.70
N PRO A 83 -6.92 -2.31 1.28
CA PRO A 83 -6.88 -2.03 2.72
C PRO A 83 -7.12 -3.27 3.59
N MET A 84 -7.91 -4.23 3.14
CA MET A 84 -8.09 -5.50 3.84
C MET A 84 -6.85 -6.40 3.69
N ALA A 85 -6.33 -6.52 2.48
CA ALA A 85 -5.21 -7.39 2.16
C ALA A 85 -3.89 -6.99 2.87
N VAL A 86 -3.68 -5.71 3.18
CA VAL A 86 -2.44 -5.26 3.86
C VAL A 86 -2.33 -5.74 5.31
N HIS A 87 -3.44 -5.98 6.01
CA HIS A 87 -3.40 -6.36 7.43
C HIS A 87 -2.66 -7.68 7.66
N PHE A 88 -2.80 -8.61 6.71
CA PHE A 88 -2.21 -9.94 6.81
C PHE A 88 -0.67 -9.91 6.79
N PRO A 89 0.01 -9.39 5.74
CA PRO A 89 1.47 -9.29 5.74
C PRO A 89 2.00 -8.36 6.84
N ILE A 90 1.27 -7.30 7.23
CA ILE A 90 1.65 -6.43 8.35
C ILE A 90 1.80 -7.25 9.63
N ALA A 91 0.78 -8.01 10.01
CA ALA A 91 0.82 -8.83 11.23
C ALA A 91 1.94 -9.86 11.16
N LEU A 92 2.11 -10.54 10.02
CA LEU A 92 3.10 -11.62 9.88
C LEU A 92 4.54 -11.11 9.96
N PHE A 93 4.87 -9.99 9.30
CA PHE A 93 6.22 -9.43 9.39
C PHE A 93 6.52 -8.88 10.78
N LEU A 94 5.57 -8.23 11.45
CA LEU A 94 5.75 -7.72 12.81
C LEU A 94 5.94 -8.87 13.82
N VAL A 95 5.12 -9.92 13.72
CA VAL A 95 5.27 -11.12 14.59
C VAL A 95 6.56 -11.87 14.25
N ALA A 96 6.97 -11.95 12.99
CA ALA A 96 8.26 -12.54 12.61
C ALA A 96 9.43 -11.76 13.22
N ALA A 97 9.39 -10.42 13.18
CA ALA A 97 10.41 -9.56 13.78
C ALA A 97 10.47 -9.74 15.31
N LEU A 98 9.31 -9.84 15.97
CA LEU A 98 9.24 -10.13 17.40
C LEU A 98 9.81 -11.51 17.75
N ALA A 99 9.44 -12.54 16.99
CA ALA A 99 9.96 -13.89 17.19
C ALA A 99 11.48 -13.96 16.93
N GLU A 100 12.00 -13.22 15.94
CA GLU A 100 13.44 -13.12 15.71
C GLU A 100 14.15 -12.38 16.86
N LEU A 101 13.54 -11.33 17.43
CA LEU A 101 14.06 -10.65 18.62
C LEU A 101 14.13 -11.61 19.82
N ILE A 102 13.11 -12.44 20.02
CA ILE A 102 13.13 -13.49 21.05
C ILE A 102 14.29 -14.46 20.81
N MET A 103 14.59 -14.85 19.57
CA MET A 103 15.75 -15.70 19.28
C MET A 103 17.11 -15.02 19.52
N ILE A 104 17.18 -13.69 19.40
CA ILE A 104 18.41 -12.94 19.71
C ILE A 104 18.64 -12.94 21.23
N ILE A 105 17.58 -12.77 22.02
CA ILE A 105 17.65 -12.74 23.50
C ILE A 105 17.79 -14.15 24.09
N ASN A 106 17.06 -15.12 23.52
CA ASN A 106 17.03 -16.51 23.92
C ASN A 106 17.22 -17.42 22.69
N PRO A 107 18.48 -17.73 22.32
CA PRO A 107 18.78 -18.58 21.15
C PRO A 107 18.18 -19.99 21.21
N THR A 108 17.84 -20.47 22.41
CA THR A 108 17.24 -21.80 22.63
C THR A 108 15.71 -21.82 22.56
N ALA A 109 15.05 -20.68 22.28
CA ALA A 109 13.59 -20.57 22.25
C ALA A 109 12.89 -21.43 21.17
N GLY A 110 13.62 -21.96 20.18
CA GLY A 110 13.07 -22.91 19.20
C GLY A 110 12.09 -22.33 18.17
N VAL A 111 11.88 -21.00 18.13
CA VAL A 111 10.89 -20.36 17.23
C VAL A 111 11.38 -20.09 15.80
N GLY A 112 12.54 -20.63 15.41
CA GLY A 112 13.15 -20.34 14.10
C GLY A 112 12.34 -20.85 12.90
N SER A 113 11.69 -22.01 13.03
CA SER A 113 10.77 -22.52 12.02
C SER A 113 9.54 -21.62 11.86
N SER A 114 9.02 -21.10 12.97
CA SER A 114 7.92 -20.13 12.99
C SER A 114 8.31 -18.83 12.30
N VAL A 115 9.48 -18.24 12.60
CA VAL A 115 9.98 -17.04 11.91
C VAL A 115 10.02 -17.27 10.40
N ARG A 116 10.58 -18.41 9.96
CA ARG A 116 10.65 -18.74 8.53
C ARG A 116 9.27 -18.84 7.91
N PHE A 117 8.34 -19.57 8.54
CA PHE A 117 6.97 -19.68 8.06
C PHE A 117 6.29 -18.30 7.93
N LEU A 118 6.38 -17.48 8.98
CA LEU A 118 5.79 -16.15 9.01
C LEU A 118 6.34 -15.24 7.90
N VAL A 119 7.65 -15.24 7.66
CA VAL A 119 8.26 -14.42 6.59
C VAL A 119 7.83 -14.90 5.21
N TRP A 120 7.73 -16.20 4.97
CA TRP A 120 7.26 -16.73 3.68
C TRP A 120 5.81 -16.35 3.39
N ILE A 121 4.92 -16.56 4.36
CA ILE A 121 3.50 -16.21 4.20
C ILE A 121 3.32 -14.68 4.17
N GLY A 122 4.10 -13.94 4.95
CA GLY A 122 4.14 -12.47 4.92
C GLY A 122 4.60 -11.94 3.57
N ALA A 123 5.62 -12.55 2.95
CA ALA A 123 6.07 -12.19 1.61
C ALA A 123 4.99 -12.45 0.55
N ALA A 124 4.34 -13.63 0.59
CA ALA A 124 3.24 -13.94 -0.32
C ALA A 124 2.07 -12.95 -0.16
N GLY A 125 1.66 -12.66 1.07
CA GLY A 125 0.64 -11.66 1.37
C GLY A 125 1.04 -10.25 0.92
N GLY A 126 2.32 -9.90 1.07
CA GLY A 126 2.88 -8.61 0.65
C GLY A 126 2.82 -8.42 -0.87
N ILE A 127 3.08 -9.47 -1.65
CA ILE A 127 2.90 -9.44 -3.11
C ILE A 127 1.44 -9.16 -3.46
N VAL A 128 0.50 -9.90 -2.85
CA VAL A 128 -0.93 -9.69 -3.09
C VAL A 128 -1.34 -8.27 -2.74
N ALA A 129 -0.97 -7.79 -1.55
CA ALA A 129 -1.27 -6.43 -1.10
C ALA A 129 -0.69 -5.36 -2.05
N ALA A 130 0.56 -5.54 -2.52
CA ALA A 130 1.18 -4.63 -3.47
C ALA A 130 0.42 -4.60 -4.80
N ILE A 131 0.10 -5.77 -5.38
CA ILE A 131 -0.68 -5.85 -6.63
C ILE A 131 -2.01 -5.10 -6.47
N LEU A 132 -2.77 -5.39 -5.40
CA LEU A 132 -4.04 -4.71 -5.15
C LEU A 132 -3.87 -3.20 -4.94
N GLY A 133 -2.77 -2.77 -4.32
CA GLY A 133 -2.45 -1.35 -4.14
C GLY A 133 -2.17 -0.63 -5.45
N TRP A 134 -1.47 -1.28 -6.38
CA TRP A 134 -1.26 -0.77 -7.74
C TRP A 134 -2.57 -0.70 -8.54
N LEU A 135 -3.50 -1.62 -8.33
CA LEU A 135 -4.85 -1.52 -8.90
C LEU A 135 -5.65 -0.36 -8.29
N ALA A 136 -5.59 -0.18 -6.97
CA ALA A 136 -6.28 0.88 -6.25
C ALA A 136 -5.78 2.29 -6.59
N GLY A 137 -4.45 2.47 -6.67
CA GLY A 137 -3.81 3.75 -6.98
C GLY A 137 -3.66 4.05 -8.48
N GLY A 138 -4.06 3.10 -9.34
CA GLY A 138 -3.86 3.16 -10.79
C GLY A 138 -2.42 2.86 -11.23
N ILE A 139 -2.28 2.34 -12.46
CA ILE A 139 -0.98 1.94 -13.02
C ILE A 139 -0.26 3.15 -13.61
N ARG A 140 0.52 3.85 -12.78
CA ARG A 140 1.32 5.02 -13.14
C ARG A 140 2.65 5.02 -12.40
N MET A 141 3.73 5.48 -13.01
CA MET A 141 5.06 5.45 -12.38
C MET A 141 5.33 6.67 -11.48
N SER A 142 4.57 7.75 -11.65
CA SER A 142 4.64 8.97 -10.84
C SER A 142 3.24 9.40 -10.40
N ASP A 143 3.13 9.91 -9.19
CA ASP A 143 1.90 10.50 -8.63
C ASP A 143 2.07 12.01 -8.50
N ARG A 144 0.95 12.74 -8.50
CA ARG A 144 0.94 14.16 -8.14
C ARG A 144 1.06 14.33 -6.64
N SER A 145 0.41 13.45 -5.88
CA SER A 145 0.56 13.41 -4.42
C SER A 145 1.88 12.75 -4.04
N GLU A 146 2.73 13.49 -3.34
CA GLU A 146 4.00 12.96 -2.80
C GLU A 146 3.76 11.81 -1.82
N ILE A 147 2.74 11.94 -0.94
CA ILE A 147 2.39 10.92 0.04
C ILE A 147 1.94 9.62 -0.66
N LEU A 148 1.14 9.72 -1.73
CA LEU A 148 0.74 8.54 -2.50
C LEU A 148 1.96 7.88 -3.17
N GLY A 149 2.86 8.68 -3.74
CA GLY A 149 4.11 8.19 -4.32
C GLY A 149 4.99 7.47 -3.32
N LEU A 150 5.20 8.07 -2.14
CA LEU A 150 5.93 7.46 -1.03
C LEU A 150 5.27 6.14 -0.62
N HIS A 151 3.96 6.15 -0.37
CA HIS A 151 3.21 4.96 0.03
C HIS A 151 3.34 3.83 -0.99
N ARG A 152 3.15 4.12 -2.28
CA ARG A 152 3.23 3.11 -3.34
C ARG A 152 4.61 2.48 -3.45
N TRP A 153 5.65 3.30 -3.50
CA TRP A 153 7.02 2.81 -3.72
C TRP A 153 7.59 2.10 -2.51
N THR A 154 7.33 2.63 -1.30
CA THR A 154 7.75 1.96 -0.05
C THR A 154 7.02 0.65 0.16
N GLY A 155 5.70 0.58 -0.11
CA GLY A 155 4.92 -0.65 -0.07
C GLY A 155 5.44 -1.71 -1.05
N THR A 156 5.78 -1.30 -2.27
CA THR A 156 6.40 -2.18 -3.28
C THR A 156 7.78 -2.67 -2.83
N GLY A 157 8.59 -1.77 -2.26
CA GLY A 157 9.90 -2.10 -1.69
C GLY A 157 9.82 -3.09 -0.53
N ILE A 158 8.81 -2.95 0.35
CA ILE A 158 8.53 -3.91 1.43
C ILE A 158 8.20 -5.29 0.85
N ALA A 159 7.34 -5.37 -0.16
CA ALA A 159 6.98 -6.65 -0.78
C ALA A 159 8.20 -7.35 -1.40
N ILE A 160 9.02 -6.62 -2.18
CA ILE A 160 10.24 -7.15 -2.79
C ILE A 160 11.24 -7.60 -1.72
N THR A 161 11.48 -6.76 -0.71
CA THR A 161 12.41 -7.07 0.38
C THR A 161 11.92 -8.28 1.18
N GLY A 162 10.61 -8.41 1.41
CA GLY A 162 9.98 -9.57 2.02
C GLY A 162 10.33 -10.88 1.33
N ILE A 163 10.31 -10.91 -0.01
CA ILE A 163 10.74 -12.09 -0.80
C ILE A 163 12.22 -12.38 -0.57
N LEU A 164 13.08 -11.36 -0.61
CA LEU A 164 14.52 -11.54 -0.37
C LEU A 164 14.78 -12.11 1.04
N LEU A 165 14.06 -11.60 2.06
CA LEU A 165 14.14 -12.11 3.42
C LEU A 165 13.61 -13.54 3.54
N ALA A 166 12.55 -13.89 2.81
CA ALA A 166 12.03 -15.25 2.77
C ALA A 166 13.09 -16.23 2.23
N LEU A 167 13.84 -15.84 1.20
CA LEU A 167 14.97 -16.62 0.66
C LEU A 167 16.15 -16.71 1.65
N LEU A 168 16.39 -15.66 2.45
CA LEU A 168 17.46 -15.62 3.45
C LEU A 168 17.08 -16.24 4.81
N SER A 169 15.81 -16.53 5.06
CA SER A 169 15.28 -16.99 6.36
C SER A 169 15.92 -18.26 6.90
N ASN A 170 16.48 -19.10 6.01
CA ASN A 170 17.14 -20.36 6.32
C ASN A 170 18.65 -20.22 6.58
N ALA A 171 19.17 -18.99 6.64
CA ALA A 171 20.60 -18.74 6.86
C ALA A 171 21.07 -19.31 8.21
N PRO A 172 22.26 -19.97 8.24
CA PRO A 172 22.85 -20.48 9.49
C PRO A 172 23.04 -19.37 10.52
N ALA A 173 22.79 -19.68 11.80
CA ALA A 173 22.77 -18.70 12.89
C ALA A 173 24.02 -17.81 12.98
N ASN A 174 25.20 -18.38 12.73
CA ASN A 174 26.50 -17.71 12.84
C ASN A 174 27.01 -17.14 11.50
N SER A 175 26.15 -17.00 10.49
CA SER A 175 26.54 -16.51 9.17
C SER A 175 26.24 -15.02 8.99
N GLY A 176 27.04 -14.33 8.18
CA GLY A 176 26.74 -12.95 7.79
C GLY A 176 25.37 -12.80 7.10
N LYS A 177 24.89 -13.86 6.43
CA LYS A 177 23.54 -13.92 5.84
C LYS A 177 22.44 -13.83 6.91
N ARG A 178 22.64 -14.43 8.10
CA ARG A 178 21.69 -14.32 9.21
C ARG A 178 21.66 -12.90 9.79
N THR A 179 22.82 -12.24 9.87
CA THR A 179 22.86 -10.83 10.27
C THR A 179 22.11 -9.95 9.28
N VAL A 180 22.31 -10.15 7.97
CA VAL A 180 21.56 -9.44 6.91
C VAL A 180 20.06 -9.70 7.03
N PHE A 181 19.64 -10.95 7.25
CA PHE A 181 18.24 -11.29 7.48
C PHE A 181 17.65 -10.53 8.69
N ARG A 182 18.35 -10.53 9.84
CA ARG A 182 17.90 -9.86 11.07
C ARG A 182 17.73 -8.36 10.87
N VAL A 183 18.75 -7.71 10.31
CA VAL A 183 18.73 -6.26 10.06
C VAL A 183 17.65 -5.92 9.05
N GLY A 184 17.53 -6.70 7.97
CA GLY A 184 16.51 -6.47 6.95
C GLY A 184 15.09 -6.69 7.47
N LEU A 185 14.86 -7.72 8.30
CA LEU A 185 13.55 -7.96 8.92
C LEU A 185 13.17 -6.83 9.89
N ALA A 186 14.12 -6.34 10.69
CA ALA A 186 13.90 -5.18 11.53
C ALA A 186 13.60 -3.91 10.70
N ALA A 187 14.32 -3.70 9.60
CA ALA A 187 14.08 -2.58 8.68
C ALA A 187 12.69 -2.66 8.03
N VAL A 188 12.25 -3.85 7.59
CA VAL A 188 10.89 -4.06 7.06
C VAL A 188 9.84 -3.78 8.14
N ALA A 189 10.04 -4.25 9.37
CA ALA A 189 9.11 -3.98 10.46
C ALA A 189 8.96 -2.47 10.73
N LEU A 190 10.06 -1.71 10.74
CA LEU A 190 10.01 -0.26 10.88
C LEU A 190 9.35 0.42 9.67
N ALA A 191 9.69 -0.01 8.45
CA ALA A 191 9.08 0.52 7.23
C ALA A 191 7.57 0.31 7.19
N ILE A 192 7.06 -0.81 7.72
CA ILE A 192 5.63 -1.07 7.87
C ILE A 192 4.94 -0.05 8.79
N LEU A 193 5.61 0.38 9.87
CA LEU A 193 5.06 1.40 10.76
C LEU A 193 4.95 2.76 10.05
N PHE A 194 5.99 3.18 9.33
CA PHE A 194 5.95 4.39 8.50
C PHE A 194 4.90 4.28 7.38
N GLN A 195 4.75 3.11 6.79
CA GLN A 195 3.75 2.87 5.77
C GLN A 195 2.32 3.00 6.30
N GLY A 196 2.08 2.53 7.53
CA GLY A 196 0.82 2.74 8.24
C GLY A 196 0.54 4.23 8.51
N TYR A 197 1.56 4.99 8.88
CA TYR A 197 1.46 6.45 9.05
C TYR A 197 1.03 7.15 7.75
N TRP A 198 1.71 6.91 6.63
CA TRP A 198 1.33 7.50 5.34
C TRP A 198 -0.03 7.03 4.83
N GLY A 199 -0.40 5.77 5.10
CA GLY A 199 -1.75 5.26 4.81
C GLY A 199 -2.85 6.01 5.57
N ALA A 200 -2.61 6.31 6.85
CA ALA A 200 -3.52 7.11 7.67
C ALA A 200 -3.57 8.56 7.18
N GLU A 201 -2.44 9.15 6.78
CA GLU A 201 -2.38 10.50 6.25
C GLU A 201 -3.17 10.67 4.94
N MET A 202 -3.15 9.68 4.04
CA MET A 202 -4.01 9.71 2.85
C MET A 202 -5.51 9.61 3.18
N SER A 203 -5.87 8.94 4.27
CA SER A 203 -7.27 8.69 4.63
C SER A 203 -7.87 9.80 5.50
N LEU A 204 -7.05 10.43 6.35
CA LEU A 204 -7.46 11.43 7.34
C LEU A 204 -7.03 12.86 6.97
N GLY A 205 -6.16 12.99 5.97
CA GLY A 205 -5.57 14.26 5.53
C GLY A 205 -4.19 14.55 6.15
N PRO A 206 -3.48 15.55 5.60
CA PRO A 206 -2.16 15.95 6.09
C PRO A 206 -2.20 16.40 7.55
N ASN A 207 -1.13 16.10 8.29
CA ASN A 207 -0.95 16.48 9.70
C ASN A 207 -2.07 16.02 10.65
N HIS A 208 -2.76 14.91 10.37
CA HIS A 208 -3.84 14.40 11.23
C HIS A 208 -3.38 14.06 12.67
N MET A 209 -2.08 13.84 12.91
CA MET A 209 -1.49 13.65 14.25
C MET A 209 -0.82 14.92 14.81
N GLY A 210 -0.83 16.04 14.09
CA GLY A 210 -0.19 17.30 14.51
C GLY A 210 1.34 17.27 14.59
N MET A 211 1.99 16.39 13.84
CA MET A 211 3.46 16.28 13.72
C MET A 211 3.98 16.96 12.46
#